data_AF-A0A0B1TYH5-F1
#
_entry.id   AF-A0A0B1TYH5-F1
#
_cell.length_a   1.000
_cell.length_b   1.000
_cell.length_c   1.000
_cell.angle_alpha   90.00
_cell.angle_beta   90.00
_cell.angle_gamma   90.00
#
_symmetry.space_group_name_H-M   'P 1'
#
loop_
_entity.id
_entity.type
_entity.pdbx_description
1 polymer ?
#
loop_
_entity_poly.entity_id
_entity_poly.type
_entity_poly.pdbx_seq_one_letter_code
_entity_poly.pdbx_strand_id
1 'polypeptide(L)' 'MAVRLFDLLHAPEASDTSALKNSPYRRADVGEYRIVYRVEDDVLLEPLIGKRNDGDVYKRLGRMG' A
#
# COMPACT_ATOMS: atom_id res chain seq x y z
N MET A 1 -17.04 -5.72 9.18
CA MET A 1 -16.45 -4.36 9.12
C MET A 1 -15.19 -4.42 8.26
N ALA A 2 -14.88 -3.37 7.49
CA ALA A 2 -13.63 -3.30 6.75
C ALA A 2 -12.51 -2.76 7.65
N VAL A 3 -11.44 -3.53 7.87
CA VAL A 3 -10.37 -3.23 8.85
C VAL A 3 -8.96 -3.28 8.27
N ARG A 4 -8.84 -3.39 6.94
CA ARG A 4 -7.61 -3.83 6.29
C ARG A 4 -6.34 -3.03 6.62
N LEU A 5 -6.46 -1.70 6.76
CA LEU A 5 -5.31 -0.87 7.13
C LEU A 5 -4.74 -1.26 8.51
N PHE A 6 -5.61 -1.61 9.46
CA PHE A 6 -5.20 -2.04 10.79
C PHE A 6 -4.57 -3.43 10.78
N ASP A 7 -5.02 -4.33 9.91
CA ASP A 7 -4.37 -5.64 9.73
C ASP A 7 -2.91 -5.46 9.26
N LEU A 8 -2.67 -4.48 8.38
CA LEU A 8 -1.33 -4.15 7.89
C LEU A 8 -0.41 -3.55 8.97
N LEU A 9 -0.95 -2.96 10.04
CA LEU A 9 -0.14 -2.54 11.19
C LEU A 9 0.42 -3.73 11.97
N HIS A 10 -0.29 -4.86 11.97
CA HIS A 10 0.13 -6.07 12.68
C HIS A 10 0.99 -6.98 11.79
N ALA A 11 0.67 -7.05 10.50
CA ALA A 11 1.32 -7.93 9.53
C ALA A 11 1.54 -7.20 8.19
N PRO A 12 2.49 -6.24 8.13
CA PRO A 12 2.75 -5.47 6.91
C PRO A 12 3.34 -6.32 5.78
N GLU A 13 3.79 -7.54 6.04
CA GLU A 13 4.33 -8.47 5.04
C GLU A 13 3.44 -9.69 4.80
N ALA A 14 2.13 -9.58 5.11
CA ALA A 14 1.17 -10.64 4.86
C ALA A 14 1.24 -11.17 3.42
N SER A 15 0.86 -12.43 3.22
CA SER A 15 1.03 -13.19 1.97
C SER A 15 0.30 -12.61 0.75
N ASP A 16 -0.74 -11.80 0.97
CA ASP A 16 -1.51 -11.12 -0.06
C ASP A 16 -1.02 -9.69 -0.33
N THR A 17 0.14 -9.33 0.23
CA THR A 17 0.88 -8.12 -0.10
C THR A 17 1.97 -8.43 -1.12
N SER A 18 2.32 -7.46 -1.97
CA SER A 18 3.42 -7.61 -2.92
C SER A 18 4.29 -6.36 -2.99
N ALA A 19 5.61 -6.56 -3.03
CA ALA A 19 6.55 -5.47 -3.29
C ALA A 19 6.36 -4.91 -4.72
N LEU A 20 6.49 -3.60 -4.86
CA LEU A 20 6.55 -2.95 -6.16
C LEU A 20 7.97 -3.06 -6.72
N LYS A 21 8.08 -3.35 -8.02
CA LYS A 21 9.38 -3.52 -8.68
C LYS A 21 10.19 -2.23 -8.61
N ASN A 22 11.46 -2.32 -8.22
CA ASN A 22 12.39 -1.20 -8.10
C ASN A 22 11.85 -0.04 -7.22
N SER A 23 11.16 -0.38 -6.14
CA SER A 23 10.46 0.60 -5.30
C SER A 23 10.47 0.13 -3.84
N PRO A 24 10.59 1.04 -2.86
CA PRO A 24 10.51 0.69 -1.44
C PRO A 24 9.07 0.38 -0.98
N TYR A 25 8.09 0.57 -1.86
CA TYR A 25 6.69 0.41 -1.54
C TYR A 25 6.18 -1.01 -1.79
N ARG A 26 5.23 -1.41 -0.96
CA ARG A 26 4.40 -2.61 -1.09
C ARG A 26 2.98 -2.21 -1.47
N ARG A 27 2.21 -3.16 -2.01
CA ARG A 27 0.77 -3.02 -2.23
C ARG A 27 -0.01 -4.14 -1.57
N ALA A 28 -1.20 -3.81 -1.10
CA ALA A 28 -2.26 -4.75 -0.72
C ALA A 28 -3.50 -4.49 -1.58
N ASP A 29 -4.06 -5.54 -2.19
CA ASP A 29 -5.31 -5.45 -2.94
C ASP A 29 -6.51 -5.59 -1.99
N VAL A 30 -7.49 -4.69 -2.10
CA VAL A 30 -8.68 -4.62 -1.22
C VAL A 30 -9.92 -4.44 -2.09
N GLY A 31 -10.45 -5.54 -2.64
CA GLY A 31 -11.52 -5.48 -3.62
C GLY A 31 -11.14 -4.61 -4.82
N GLU A 32 -11.89 -3.52 -5.06
CA GLU A 32 -11.61 -2.56 -6.13
C GLU A 32 -10.55 -1.50 -5.78
N TYR A 33 -10.02 -1.51 -4.56
CA TYR A 33 -9.03 -0.55 -4.07
C TYR A 33 -7.65 -1.20 -3.89
N ARG A 34 -6.63 -0.34 -3.83
CA ARG A 34 -5.27 -0.71 -3.42
C ARG A 34 -4.82 0.20 -2.29
N ILE A 35 -4.09 -0.39 -1.36
CA ILE A 35 -3.27 0.33 -0.38
C ILE A 35 -1.83 0.18 -0.83
N VAL A 36 -1.15 1.28 -1.10
CA VAL A 36 0.30 1.33 -1.32
C VAL A 36 0.94 1.95 -0.10
N TYR A 37 1.96 1.31 0.46
CA TYR A 37 2.61 1.72 1.72
C TYR A 37 4.06 1.28 1.72
N ARG A 38 4.87 1.78 2.64
CA ARG A 38 6.19 1.20 2.97
C ARG A 38 6.32 1.05 4.48
N VAL A 39 7.29 0.25 4.90
CA VAL A 39 7.67 0.13 6.32
C VAL A 39 9.12 0.56 6.45
N GLU A 40 9.38 1.45 7.40
CA GLU A 40 10.71 1.96 7.73
C GLU A 40 10.82 2.04 9.26
N ASP A 41 11.85 1.44 9.84
CA ASP A 41 12.07 1.38 11.29
C ASP A 41 10.82 1.00 12.12
N ASP A 42 10.09 -0.04 11.67
CA ASP A 42 8.85 -0.54 12.28
C ASP A 42 7.66 0.44 12.22
N VAL A 43 7.75 1.47 11.37
CA VAL A 43 6.69 2.44 11.12
C VAL A 43 6.07 2.20 9.75
N LEU A 44 4.74 2.05 9.70
CA LEU A 44 3.99 2.02 8.45
C LEU A 44 3.81 3.45 7.92
N LEU A 45 4.44 3.75 6.78
CA LEU A 45 4.46 5.06 6.16
C LEU A 45 3.64 5.13 4.87
N GLU A 46 3.14 6.33 4.61
CA GLU A 46 2.54 6.77 3.33
C GLU A 46 1.46 5.83 2.78
N PRO A 47 0.42 5.45 3.55
CA PRO A 47 -0.68 4.63 3.04
C PRO A 47 -1.48 5.41 2.00
N LEU A 48 -1.17 5.21 0.72
CA LEU A 48 -1.94 5.72 -0.40
C LEU A 48 -3.04 4.73 -0.76
N ILE A 49 -4.29 5.17 -0.59
CA ILE A 49 -5.48 4.38 -0.89
C ILE A 49 -6.14 4.92 -2.15
N GLY A 50 -6.36 4.06 -3.15
CA GLY A 50 -6.99 4.45 -4.42
C GLY A 50 -7.60 3.29 -5.19
N LYS A 51 -8.47 3.58 -6.17
CA LYS A 51 -9.07 2.55 -7.03
C LYS A 51 -8.02 1.84 -7.90
N ARG A 52 -8.26 0.56 -8.18
CA ARG A 52 -7.38 -0.34 -8.92
C ARG A 52 -7.16 0.08 -10.38
N ASN A 53 -8.12 0.77 -11.00
CA ASN A 53 -8.20 0.83 -12.46
C ASN A 53 -7.49 2.02 -13.11
N ASP A 54 -7.19 3.08 -12.37
CA ASP A 54 -6.78 4.35 -13.02
C ASP A 54 -5.28 4.69 -12.82
N GLY A 55 -4.56 3.84 -12.09
CA GLY A 55 -3.15 4.07 -11.75
C GLY A 55 -2.89 5.36 -10.96
N ASP A 56 -3.95 6.07 -10.56
CA ASP A 56 -3.87 7.36 -9.87
C ASP A 56 -3.13 7.27 -8.53
N VAL A 57 -3.20 6.11 -7.87
CA VAL A 57 -2.41 5.84 -6.66
C VAL A 57 -0.91 5.96 -6.94
N TYR A 58 -0.43 5.51 -8.11
CA TYR A 58 0.97 5.63 -8.52
C TYR A 58 1.32 7.04 -9.01
N LYS A 59 0.37 7.75 -9.65
CA LYS A 59 0.58 9.17 -10.02
C LYS A 59 0.75 10.06 -8.79
N ARG A 60 0.03 9.77 -7.70
CA ARG A 60 0.19 10.46 -6.41
C ARG A 60 1.54 10.13 -5.77
N LEU A 61 1.93 8.86 -5.79
CA LEU A 61 3.24 8.41 -5.31
C LEU A 61 4.39 9.16 -6.00
N GLY A 62 4.36 9.26 -7.33
CA GLY A 62 5.39 9.97 -8.10
C GLY A 62 5.44 11.49 -7.89
N ARG A 63 4.46 12.10 -7.19
CA ARG A 63 4.47 13.53 -6.81
C ARG A 63 5.00 13.75 -5.39
N MET A 64 5.23 12.69 -4.62
CA MET A 64 5.77 12.76 -3.26
C MET A 64 7.31 12.58 -3.21
N GLY A 65 7.94 12.33 -4.37
CA GLY A 65 9.38 12.22 -4.54
C GLY A 65 9.99 13.45 -5.17
#